data_AF-A0A183KMR9-F1
#
_entry.id   AF-A0A183KMR9-F1
#
_cell.length_a   1.000
_cell.length_b   1.000
_cell.length_c   1.000
_cell.angle_alpha   90.00
_cell.angle_beta   90.00
_cell.angle_gamma   90.00
#
_symmetry.space_group_name_H-M   'P 1'
#
loop_
_entity.id
_entity.type
_entity.pdbx_description
1 polymer ?
#
loop_
_entity_poly.entity_id
_entity_poly.type
_entity_poly.pdbx_seq_one_letter_code
_entity_poly.pdbx_strand_id
1 'polypeptide(L)'
;MIVEIPRWTNAKMEISKEELMNPIKQDVKNNKLRYVNNVFPHKGYIWNYGALPQTWEDPNHVDENTKAKGDNDPIDVCEIGSKIWPSGSIIPVKVLGILAMVDEGETDWKVIVINAGDPMADKLNDIHDVDTHMPGLLKVSFHLVLFLQIIHNELATNMRILALQVLS
;
A
#
# COMPACT_ATOMS: atom_id res chain seq x y z
N MET A 1 -9.13 -7.89 -3.61
CA MET A 1 -8.28 -7.37 -2.53
C MET A 1 -8.73 -7.95 -1.20
N ILE A 2 -7.80 -8.38 -0.37
CA ILE A 2 -8.01 -8.65 1.06
C ILE A 2 -7.68 -7.34 1.81
N VAL A 3 -8.61 -6.83 2.60
CA VAL A 3 -8.41 -5.59 3.36
C VAL A 3 -7.79 -5.93 4.71
N GLU A 4 -6.62 -5.37 4.99
CA GLU A 4 -5.92 -5.55 6.26
C GLU A 4 -6.19 -4.38 7.20
N ILE A 5 -6.06 -3.15 6.70
CA ILE A 5 -6.11 -1.92 7.50
C ILE A 5 -7.19 -0.97 6.96
N PRO A 6 -8.25 -0.71 7.73
CA PRO A 6 -9.27 0.27 7.35
C PRO A 6 -8.70 1.68 7.25
N ARG A 7 -9.22 2.48 6.31
CA ARG A 7 -8.85 3.90 6.19
C ARG A 7 -9.04 4.66 7.52
N TRP A 8 -8.09 5.53 7.81
CA TRP A 8 -7.96 6.37 9.00
C TRP A 8 -7.75 5.63 10.32
N THR A 9 -7.17 4.43 10.23
CA THR A 9 -6.70 3.66 11.39
C THR A 9 -5.18 3.55 11.41
N ASN A 10 -4.62 3.21 12.56
CA ASN A 10 -3.17 3.25 12.82
C ASN A 10 -2.58 1.87 13.12
N ALA A 11 -3.39 0.88 13.52
CA ALA A 11 -2.88 -0.45 13.83
C ALA A 11 -2.34 -1.08 12.54
N LYS A 12 -1.05 -1.47 12.55
CA LYS A 12 -0.46 -2.16 11.40
C LYS A 12 -0.90 -3.61 11.44
N MET A 13 -1.94 -3.93 10.69
CA MET A 13 -2.46 -5.29 10.51
C MET A 13 -1.85 -5.89 9.26
N GLU A 14 -1.46 -7.16 9.30
CA GLU A 14 -0.85 -7.88 8.18
C GLU A 14 -1.27 -9.34 8.17
N ILE A 15 -1.40 -9.92 6.98
CA ILE A 15 -1.53 -11.36 6.76
C ILE A 15 -0.24 -12.04 7.26
N SER A 16 -0.34 -12.93 8.25
CA SER A 16 0.82 -13.65 8.75
C SER A 16 1.27 -14.73 7.75
N LYS A 17 2.55 -14.70 7.35
CA LYS A 17 3.13 -15.72 6.45
C LYS A 17 3.47 -17.03 7.16
N GLU A 18 3.70 -16.94 8.47
CA GLU A 18 4.27 -17.98 9.32
C GLU A 18 3.20 -18.83 10.02
N GLU A 19 2.01 -18.28 10.22
CA GLU A 19 0.90 -18.97 10.88
C GLU A 19 0.03 -19.74 9.86
N LEU A 20 -0.37 -20.95 10.25
CA LEU A 20 -1.26 -21.78 9.45
C LEU A 20 -2.58 -21.05 9.16
N MET A 21 -3.02 -21.09 7.90
CA MET A 21 -4.18 -20.34 7.37
C MET A 21 -3.99 -18.83 7.24
N ASN A 22 -2.78 -18.32 7.49
CA ASN A 22 -2.39 -16.93 7.24
C ASN A 22 -3.37 -15.89 7.82
N PRO A 23 -3.68 -15.94 9.14
CA PRO A 23 -4.59 -14.99 9.74
C PRO A 23 -4.03 -13.57 9.69
N ILE A 24 -4.93 -12.58 9.60
CA ILE A 24 -4.56 -11.17 9.79
C ILE A 24 -4.32 -10.93 11.28
N LYS A 25 -3.14 -10.42 11.62
CA LYS A 25 -2.75 -10.06 12.99
C LYS A 25 -2.02 -8.73 12.99
N GLN A 26 -1.93 -8.11 14.18
CA GLN A 26 -1.17 -6.87 14.31
C GLN A 26 0.32 -7.18 14.37
N ASP A 27 1.12 -6.44 13.58
CA ASP A 27 2.58 -6.50 13.61
C ASP A 27 3.10 -6.14 15.01
N VAL A 28 4.17 -6.79 15.44
CA VAL A 28 4.83 -6.60 16.74
C VAL A 28 6.29 -6.21 16.52
N LYS A 29 6.63 -4.96 16.87
CA LYS A 29 8.02 -4.46 16.84
C LYS A 29 8.49 -4.23 18.27
N ASN A 30 9.66 -4.75 18.64
CA ASN A 30 10.23 -4.64 19.99
C ASN A 30 9.27 -5.11 21.11
N ASN A 31 8.62 -6.26 20.91
CA ASN A 31 7.60 -6.83 21.81
C ASN A 31 6.40 -5.90 22.10
N LYS A 32 6.15 -4.90 21.24
CA LYS A 32 4.99 -4.00 21.34
C LYS A 32 4.20 -4.03 20.04
N LEU A 33 2.88 -3.93 20.18
CA LEU A 33 1.97 -3.77 19.04
C LEU A 33 2.37 -2.53 18.23
N ARG A 34 2.56 -2.70 16.92
CA ARG A 34 2.99 -1.64 16.02
C ARG A 34 1.81 -0.79 15.60
N TYR A 35 2.01 0.52 15.67
CA TYR A 35 1.10 1.52 15.15
C TYR A 35 1.85 2.45 14.20
N VAL A 36 1.23 2.76 13.07
CA VAL A 36 1.70 3.76 12.13
C VAL A 36 1.40 5.15 12.67
N ASN A 37 2.37 6.06 12.56
CA ASN A 37 2.25 7.41 13.08
C ASN A 37 1.34 8.27 12.19
N ASN A 38 0.69 9.26 12.80
CA ASN A 38 0.00 10.30 12.05
C ASN A 38 1.07 11.29 11.52
N VAL A 39 1.14 11.45 10.21
CA VAL A 39 2.00 12.44 9.55
C VAL A 39 1.13 13.59 9.12
N PHE A 40 1.25 14.77 9.75
CA PHE A 40 0.42 15.92 9.42
C PHE A 40 0.43 16.21 7.91
N PRO A 41 -0.74 16.42 7.27
CA PRO A 41 -2.09 16.56 7.83
C PRO A 41 -2.92 15.25 7.91
N HIS A 42 -2.28 14.09 7.75
CA HIS A 42 -2.93 12.79 7.59
C HIS A 42 -3.14 12.04 8.91
N LYS A 43 -4.23 11.27 8.97
CA LYS A 43 -4.57 10.37 10.07
C LYS A 43 -4.42 8.93 9.59
N GLY A 44 -3.46 8.21 10.16
CA GLY A 44 -3.19 6.80 9.85
C GLY A 44 -3.03 6.54 8.36
N TYR A 45 -3.51 5.38 7.91
CA TYR A 45 -3.62 5.06 6.49
C TYR A 45 -4.71 5.90 5.83
N ILE A 46 -4.43 6.55 4.71
CA ILE A 46 -5.43 7.37 3.99
C ILE A 46 -6.20 6.58 2.92
N TRP A 47 -5.94 5.28 2.81
CA TRP A 47 -6.67 4.31 1.97
C TRP A 47 -7.21 3.19 2.83
N ASN A 48 -8.11 2.37 2.28
CA ASN A 48 -8.18 1.00 2.78
C ASN A 48 -6.95 0.28 2.22
N TYR A 49 -6.16 -0.33 3.09
CA TYR A 49 -4.90 -0.95 2.74
C TYR A 49 -4.97 -2.46 2.92
N GLY A 50 -4.24 -3.19 2.10
CA GLY A 50 -4.13 -4.63 2.17
C GLY A 50 -3.43 -5.19 0.95
N ALA A 51 -3.76 -6.41 0.55
CA ALA A 51 -3.03 -7.13 -0.48
C ALA A 51 -3.91 -7.80 -1.54
N LEU A 52 -3.30 -8.20 -2.66
CA LEU A 52 -3.89 -9.19 -3.55
C LEU A 52 -3.53 -10.62 -3.07
N PRO A 53 -4.51 -11.53 -2.94
CA PRO A 53 -4.18 -12.92 -2.65
C PRO A 53 -3.49 -13.57 -3.85
N GLN A 54 -2.72 -14.63 -3.60
CA GLN A 54 -2.02 -15.43 -4.63
C GLN A 54 -0.97 -14.65 -5.43
N THR A 55 -0.40 -13.60 -4.83
CA THR A 55 0.76 -12.87 -5.33
C THR A 55 1.91 -12.97 -4.34
N TRP A 56 3.14 -12.75 -4.80
CA TRP A 56 4.32 -12.75 -3.95
C TRP A 56 5.44 -11.92 -4.60
N GLU A 57 5.94 -10.93 -3.87
CA GLU A 57 7.14 -10.17 -4.20
C GLU A 57 8.36 -11.04 -3.88
N ASP A 58 8.90 -11.74 -4.88
CA ASP A 58 9.95 -12.74 -4.68
C ASP A 58 11.27 -12.10 -4.17
N PRO A 59 11.74 -12.44 -2.95
CA PRO A 59 12.98 -11.92 -2.38
C PRO A 59 14.26 -12.45 -3.06
N ASN A 60 14.12 -13.36 -4.02
CA ASN A 60 15.21 -13.88 -4.83
C ASN A 60 15.25 -13.27 -6.24
N HIS A 61 14.20 -12.58 -6.65
CA HIS A 61 14.11 -11.87 -7.92
C HIS A 61 14.58 -10.43 -7.77
N VAL A 62 15.40 -9.91 -8.69
CA VAL A 62 15.74 -8.48 -8.75
C VAL A 62 14.87 -7.84 -9.82
N ASP A 63 13.97 -6.97 -9.42
CA ASP A 63 13.07 -6.28 -10.35
C ASP A 63 13.82 -5.24 -11.19
N GLU A 64 13.47 -5.17 -12.47
CA GLU A 64 14.17 -4.32 -13.43
C GLU A 64 13.87 -2.83 -13.24
N ASN A 65 12.72 -2.47 -12.68
CA ASN A 65 12.31 -1.08 -12.52
C ASN A 65 12.84 -0.47 -11.23
N THR A 66 12.95 -1.26 -10.17
CA THR A 66 13.38 -0.85 -8.82
C THR A 66 14.85 -1.17 -8.54
N LYS A 67 15.43 -2.14 -9.26
CA LYS A 67 16.80 -2.66 -9.02
C LYS A 67 16.99 -3.23 -7.61
N ALA A 68 15.89 -3.64 -6.98
CA ALA A 68 15.80 -4.21 -5.65
C ALA A 68 15.17 -5.60 -5.71
N LYS A 69 15.21 -6.35 -4.59
CA LYS A 69 14.54 -7.65 -4.44
C LYS A 69 13.20 -7.49 -3.76
N GLY A 70 12.23 -8.35 -4.02
CA GLY A 70 10.92 -8.30 -3.36
C GLY A 70 11.00 -8.36 -1.83
N ASP A 71 10.04 -7.71 -1.16
CA ASP A 71 9.90 -7.64 0.30
C ASP A 71 9.39 -8.95 0.94
N ASN A 72 9.22 -10.01 0.13
CA ASN A 72 8.75 -11.32 0.55
C ASN A 72 7.29 -11.32 1.04
N ASP A 73 6.47 -10.35 0.65
CA ASP A 73 5.04 -10.29 0.96
C ASP A 73 4.16 -10.38 -0.31
N PRO A 74 2.84 -10.62 -0.16
CA PRO A 74 1.91 -10.40 -1.27
C PRO A 74 1.93 -8.93 -1.72
N ILE A 75 1.64 -8.67 -3.00
CA ILE A 75 1.66 -7.31 -3.52
C ILE A 75 0.64 -6.41 -2.83
N ASP A 76 1.09 -5.22 -2.46
CA ASP A 76 0.32 -4.27 -1.68
C ASP A 76 -0.68 -3.46 -2.50
N VAL A 77 -1.78 -3.08 -1.86
CA VAL A 77 -2.93 -2.47 -2.51
C VAL A 77 -3.47 -1.29 -1.69
N CYS A 78 -3.61 -0.15 -2.34
CA CYS A 78 -4.25 1.06 -1.83
C CYS A 78 -5.62 1.24 -2.51
N GLU A 79 -6.70 0.94 -1.79
CA GLU A 79 -8.07 1.12 -2.28
C GLU A 79 -8.62 2.51 -1.95
N ILE A 80 -8.98 3.25 -2.99
CA ILE A 80 -9.27 4.69 -2.93
C ILE A 80 -10.76 5.05 -2.88
N GLY A 81 -11.65 4.05 -2.81
CA GLY A 81 -13.09 4.24 -2.80
C GLY A 81 -13.60 4.93 -1.53
N SER A 82 -14.83 5.43 -1.60
CA SER A 82 -15.46 6.24 -0.55
C SER A 82 -15.79 5.48 0.73
N LYS A 83 -16.04 4.18 0.64
CA LYS A 83 -16.37 3.32 1.78
C LYS A 83 -15.13 2.97 2.60
N ILE A 84 -15.25 2.94 3.92
CA ILE A 84 -14.24 2.37 4.82
C ILE A 84 -14.57 0.89 5.01
N TRP A 85 -13.63 0.02 4.63
CA TRP A 85 -13.81 -1.43 4.74
C TRP A 85 -13.17 -1.98 6.02
N PRO A 86 -13.84 -2.89 6.75
CA PRO A 86 -13.25 -3.50 7.93
C PRO A 86 -12.13 -4.49 7.55
N SER A 87 -11.19 -4.71 8.47
CA SER A 87 -10.15 -5.72 8.34
C SER A 87 -10.75 -7.12 8.11
N GLY A 88 -10.13 -7.91 7.24
CA GLY A 88 -10.61 -9.21 6.78
C GLY A 88 -11.65 -9.16 5.66
N SER A 89 -12.05 -7.97 5.18
CA SER A 89 -12.96 -7.86 4.03
C SER A 89 -12.30 -8.40 2.77
N ILE A 90 -13.07 -9.11 1.94
CA ILE A 90 -12.67 -9.52 0.60
C ILE A 90 -13.53 -8.76 -0.38
N ILE A 91 -12.91 -7.88 -1.17
CA ILE A 91 -13.63 -6.97 -2.08
C ILE A 91 -13.13 -7.09 -3.53
N PRO A 92 -14.04 -7.08 -4.52
CA PRO A 92 -13.68 -6.96 -5.92
C PRO A 92 -13.22 -5.53 -6.21
N VAL A 93 -12.08 -5.40 -6.88
CA VAL A 93 -11.48 -4.10 -7.17
C VAL A 93 -11.08 -4.02 -8.63
N LYS A 94 -11.09 -2.80 -9.17
CA LYS A 94 -10.51 -2.46 -10.48
C LYS A 94 -9.16 -1.80 -10.26
N VAL A 95 -8.13 -2.29 -10.96
CA VAL A 95 -6.78 -1.71 -10.96
C VAL A 95 -6.78 -0.44 -11.81
N LEU A 96 -6.15 0.61 -11.30
CA LEU A 96 -6.02 1.91 -11.96
C LEU A 96 -4.57 2.24 -12.31
N GLY A 97 -3.61 1.75 -11.52
CA GLY A 97 -2.19 1.96 -11.76
C GLY A 97 -1.35 1.39 -10.62
N ILE A 98 -0.06 1.70 -10.62
CA ILE A 98 0.88 1.16 -9.64
C ILE A 98 1.99 2.18 -9.33
N LEU A 99 2.48 2.17 -8.09
CA LEU A 99 3.63 2.94 -7.64
C LEU A 99 4.79 1.99 -7.36
N ALA A 100 5.94 2.25 -8.00
CA ALA A 100 7.21 1.60 -7.68
C ALA A 100 7.80 2.22 -6.42
N MET A 101 7.67 1.55 -5.27
CA MET A 101 8.37 1.95 -4.05
C MET A 101 9.54 1.01 -3.78
N VAL A 102 10.60 1.57 -3.20
CA VAL A 102 11.70 0.80 -2.64
C VAL A 102 11.65 0.99 -1.12
N ASP A 103 11.14 -0.01 -0.39
CA ASP A 103 11.08 0.03 1.07
C ASP A 103 12.33 -0.64 1.67
N GLU A 104 13.16 0.09 2.40
CA GLU A 104 14.36 -0.45 3.07
C GLU A 104 15.35 -1.19 2.14
N GLY A 105 15.30 -0.88 0.83
CA GLY A 105 16.12 -1.53 -0.19
C GLY A 105 15.44 -2.73 -0.88
N GLU A 106 14.18 -2.98 -0.56
CA GLU A 106 13.33 -4.02 -1.13
C GLU A 106 12.29 -3.41 -2.07
N THR A 107 11.94 -4.14 -3.12
CA THR A 107 10.86 -3.82 -4.06
C THR A 107 9.54 -3.99 -3.34
N ASP A 108 8.76 -2.92 -3.29
CA ASP A 108 7.50 -2.86 -2.57
C ASP A 108 6.45 -2.15 -3.45
N TRP A 109 5.82 -2.90 -4.35
CA TRP A 109 4.86 -2.32 -5.30
C TRP A 109 3.54 -1.97 -4.61
N LYS A 110 3.08 -0.72 -4.76
CA LYS A 110 1.77 -0.28 -4.26
C LYS A 110 0.77 -0.14 -5.41
N VAL A 111 -0.14 -1.09 -5.56
CA VAL A 111 -1.21 -1.05 -6.58
C VAL A 111 -2.30 -0.07 -6.15
N ILE A 112 -2.65 0.86 -7.03
CA ILE A 112 -3.78 1.77 -6.82
C ILE A 112 -5.04 1.15 -7.42
N VAL A 113 -6.05 0.95 -6.59
CA VAL A 113 -7.30 0.29 -6.99
C VAL A 113 -8.51 1.05 -6.48
N ILE A 114 -9.68 0.77 -7.06
CA ILE A 114 -10.97 1.18 -6.52
C ILE A 114 -11.93 -0.02 -6.43
N ASN A 115 -12.73 -0.10 -5.37
CA ASN A 115 -13.81 -1.07 -5.27
C ASN A 115 -14.72 -1.01 -6.51
N ALA A 116 -15.00 -2.15 -7.14
CA ALA A 116 -15.75 -2.21 -8.39
C ALA A 116 -17.21 -1.71 -8.25
N GLY A 117 -17.76 -1.73 -7.03
CA GLY A 117 -19.08 -1.18 -6.72
C GLY A 117 -19.07 0.25 -6.16
N ASP A 118 -17.95 0.96 -6.20
CA ASP A 118 -17.91 2.37 -5.77
C ASP A 118 -18.59 3.28 -6.84
N PRO A 119 -19.34 4.32 -6.46
CA PRO A 119 -19.96 5.25 -7.41
C PRO A 119 -18.99 5.94 -8.37
N MET A 120 -17.70 6.04 -8.02
CA MET A 120 -16.66 6.60 -8.89
C MET A 120 -16.00 5.56 -9.79
N ALA A 121 -16.26 4.27 -9.61
CA ALA A 121 -15.59 3.21 -10.36
C ALA A 121 -15.75 3.40 -11.88
N ASP A 122 -16.94 3.71 -12.39
CA ASP A 122 -17.16 3.90 -13.83
C ASP A 122 -16.37 5.07 -14.43
N LYS A 123 -16.01 6.06 -13.62
CA LYS A 123 -15.27 7.26 -14.03
C LYS A 123 -13.75 7.11 -13.94
N LEU A 124 -13.27 6.08 -13.25
CA LEU A 124 -11.85 5.83 -13.04
C LEU A 124 -11.46 4.55 -13.76
N ASN A 125 -10.83 4.66 -14.92
CA ASN A 125 -10.41 3.50 -15.72
C ASN A 125 -8.90 3.44 -15.89
N ASP A 126 -8.20 4.54 -15.62
CA ASP A 126 -6.74 4.65 -15.66
C ASP A 126 -6.23 5.57 -14.53
N ILE A 127 -4.93 5.58 -14.29
CA ILE A 127 -4.29 6.37 -13.24
C ILE A 127 -4.48 7.87 -13.45
N HIS A 128 -4.58 8.31 -14.71
CA HIS A 128 -4.83 9.71 -15.06
C HIS A 128 -6.23 10.20 -14.63
N ASP A 129 -7.21 9.30 -14.58
CA ASP A 129 -8.55 9.63 -14.11
C ASP A 129 -8.55 9.93 -12.60
N VAL A 130 -7.63 9.31 -11.85
CA VAL A 130 -7.46 9.56 -10.42
C VAL A 130 -7.03 11.00 -10.19
N ASP A 131 -6.05 11.51 -10.92
CA ASP A 131 -5.62 12.91 -10.80
C ASP A 131 -6.71 13.89 -11.28
N THR A 132 -7.51 13.49 -12.26
CA THR A 132 -8.62 14.31 -12.79
C THR A 132 -9.77 14.42 -11.78
N HIS A 133 -10.16 13.31 -11.16
CA HIS A 133 -11.34 13.25 -10.30
C HIS A 133 -11.04 13.35 -8.79
N MET A 134 -9.81 13.07 -8.38
CA MET A 134 -9.32 13.13 -7.00
C MET A 134 -8.00 13.91 -6.93
N PRO A 135 -8.02 15.20 -7.33
CA PRO A 135 -6.79 15.97 -7.51
C PRO A 135 -5.96 16.01 -6.23
N GLY A 136 -4.69 15.62 -6.36
CA GLY A 136 -3.72 15.60 -5.26
C GLY A 136 -3.66 14.30 -4.48
N LEU A 137 -4.58 13.34 -4.68
CA LEU A 137 -4.55 12.05 -3.97
C LEU A 137 -3.25 11.29 -4.26
N LEU A 138 -2.83 11.17 -5.52
CA LEU A 138 -1.61 10.44 -5.88
C LEU A 138 -0.36 11.09 -5.27
N LYS A 139 -0.26 12.42 -5.34
CA LYS A 139 0.83 13.19 -4.73
C LYS A 139 0.90 12.98 -3.23
N VAL A 140 -0.25 13.06 -2.55
CA VAL A 140 -0.33 12.82 -1.11
C VAL A 140 0.01 11.36 -0.79
N SER A 141 -0.39 10.41 -1.63
CA SER A 141 -0.09 9.00 -1.44
C SER A 141 1.39 8.72 -1.46
N PHE A 142 2.06 9.24 -2.48
CA PHE A 142 3.50 9.20 -2.60
C PHE A 142 4.20 9.82 -1.37
N HIS A 143 3.79 11.03 -0.96
CA HIS A 143 4.40 11.69 0.20
C HIS A 143 4.17 10.93 1.51
N LEU A 144 2.95 10.45 1.77
CA LEU A 144 2.63 9.79 3.03
C LEU A 144 3.48 8.52 3.19
N VAL A 145 3.51 7.69 2.16
CA VAL A 145 4.31 6.46 2.15
C VAL A 145 5.79 6.77 2.40
N LEU A 146 6.32 7.79 1.73
CA LEU A 146 7.70 8.27 1.95
C LEU A 146 7.95 8.72 3.40
N PHE A 147 7.06 9.53 3.98
CA PHE A 147 7.25 10.05 5.34
C PHE A 147 7.11 8.97 6.41
N LEU A 148 6.21 8.01 6.22
CA LEU A 148 6.07 6.88 7.13
C LEU A 148 7.37 6.09 7.24
N GLN A 149 8.06 5.91 6.12
CA GLN A 149 9.36 5.26 6.06
C GLN A 149 10.45 6.05 6.81
N ILE A 150 10.53 7.37 6.59
CA ILE A 150 11.48 8.25 7.29
C ILE A 150 11.30 8.15 8.82
N ILE A 151 10.06 8.19 9.28
CA ILE A 151 9.74 8.18 10.72
C ILE A 151 10.02 6.81 11.33
N HIS A 152 9.79 5.72 10.59
CA HIS A 152 10.05 4.38 11.08
C HIS A 152 11.53 4.01 11.17
N ASN A 153 12.38 4.65 10.37
CA ASN A 153 13.79 4.28 10.24
C ASN A 153 14.78 5.15 11.02
N GLU A 154 14.28 6.11 11.81
CA GLU A 154 15.00 7.01 12.73
C GLU A 154 16.21 7.80 12.18
N LEU A 155 16.85 7.44 11.06
CA LEU A 155 17.96 8.12 10.36
C LEU A 155 18.43 7.14 9.25
N ALA A 156 18.07 7.33 7.98
CA ALA A 156 18.72 6.58 6.89
C ALA A 156 18.82 7.37 5.59
N THR A 157 20.07 7.50 5.14
CA THR A 157 20.64 8.52 4.25
C THR A 157 20.60 8.15 2.76
N ASN A 158 19.82 7.14 2.34
CA ASN A 158 19.92 6.56 0.99
C ASN A 158 18.56 6.13 0.39
N MET A 159 17.51 6.95 0.46
CA MET A 159 16.31 6.68 -0.34
C MET A 159 16.56 7.01 -1.81
N ARG A 160 16.42 6.01 -2.69
CA ARG A 160 16.33 6.19 -4.15
C ARG A 160 14.90 5.90 -4.57
N ILE A 161 14.23 6.90 -5.10
CA ILE A 161 12.90 6.76 -5.68
C ILE A 161 13.07 6.81 -7.19
N LEU A 162 12.72 5.72 -7.86
CA LEU A 162 12.49 5.75 -9.30
C LEU A 162 11.12 6.39 -9.51
N ALA A 163 11.11 7.50 -10.24
CA ALA A 163 9.90 8.30 -10.51
C ALA A 163 8.74 7.40 -10.95
N LEU A 164 7.50 7.85 -10.71
CA LEU A 164 6.28 7.27 -11.30
C LEU A 164 6.52 6.97 -12.78
N GLN A 165 6.87 5.72 -13.10
CA GLN A 165 6.67 5.18 -14.42
C GLN A 165 5.23 4.69 -14.41
N VAL A 166 4.34 5.55 -14.91
CA VAL A 166 3.08 5.07 -15.45
C VAL A 166 3.48 4.15 -16.60
N LEU A 167 3.49 2.84 -16.35
CA LEU A 167 3.64 1.84 -17.39
C LEU A 167 2.35 1.89 -18.21
N SER A 168 2.39 2.63 -19.32
CA SER A 168 1.38 2.61 -20.40
C SER A 168 1.65 1.48 -21.39
#